data_AF-A0A9P5JA93-F1
#
_entry.id   AF-A0A9P5JA93-F1
#
_cell.length_a   1.000
_cell.length_b   1.000
_cell.length_c   1.000
_cell.angle_alpha   90.00
_cell.angle_beta   90.00
_cell.angle_gamma   90.00
#
_symmetry.space_group_name_H-M   'P 1'
#
loop_
_entity.id
_entity.type
_entity.pdbx_description
1 polymer ?
#
loop_
_entity_poly.entity_id
_entity_poly.type
_entity_poly.pdbx_seq_one_letter_code
_entity_poly.pdbx_strand_id
1 'polypeptide(L)'
;MTVHTLCSFFQHGYADGYAHGRIHGLIEGRAAGKEKGLELWEEVGYYRGFALFWKSVHANDPSSRVYHHITSIMTAIDQFPLVNPKPQPATETESEGADEQLDVSKLLTQIRSRHKVLCSALGVPAPRLRALATGEYTLADGELVNLQTSSTKGKASVWKIDNENANRPALEL
;
A
#
# COMPACT_ATOMS: atom_id res chain seq x y z
N MET A 1 -39.17 -32.52 -27.56
CA MET A 1 -39.45 -31.22 -26.89
C MET A 1 -38.60 -30.97 -25.64
N THR A 2 -37.93 -31.96 -25.05
CA THR A 2 -37.14 -31.83 -23.80
C THR A 2 -35.80 -31.08 -23.96
N VAL A 3 -35.20 -31.07 -25.16
CA VAL A 3 -33.89 -30.43 -25.40
C VAL A 3 -34.00 -28.91 -25.50
N HIS A 4 -35.13 -28.41 -26.02
CA HIS A 4 -35.36 -26.97 -26.17
C HIS A 4 -35.58 -26.27 -24.82
N THR A 5 -36.32 -26.92 -23.91
CA THR A 5 -36.52 -26.39 -22.55
C THR A 5 -35.21 -26.31 -21.79
N LEU A 6 -34.35 -27.33 -21.90
CA LEU A 6 -33.03 -27.34 -21.24
C LEU A 6 -32.13 -26.20 -21.73
N CYS A 7 -32.07 -25.96 -23.04
CA CYS A 7 -31.29 -24.86 -23.61
C CYS A 7 -31.75 -23.49 -23.07
N SER A 8 -33.07 -23.29 -22.99
CA SER A 8 -33.65 -22.06 -22.43
C SER A 8 -33.28 -21.85 -20.95
N PHE A 9 -33.27 -22.91 -20.13
CA PHE A 9 -32.87 -22.81 -18.73
C PHE A 9 -31.37 -22.48 -18.58
N PHE A 10 -30.51 -23.08 -19.40
CA PHE A 10 -29.08 -22.76 -19.39
C PHE A 10 -28.80 -21.31 -19.78
N GLN A 11 -29.42 -20.82 -20.84
CA GLN A 11 -29.23 -19.45 -21.30
C GLN A 11 -29.75 -18.44 -20.26
N HIS A 12 -30.87 -18.74 -19.60
CA HIS A 12 -31.41 -17.89 -18.54
C HIS A 12 -30.52 -17.86 -17.30
N GLY A 13 -30.06 -19.03 -16.83
CA GLY A 13 -29.15 -19.13 -15.68
C GLY A 13 -27.79 -18.48 -15.94
N TYR A 14 -27.26 -18.61 -17.17
CA TYR A 14 -26.04 -17.90 -17.57
C TYR A 14 -26.23 -16.38 -17.59
N ALA A 15 -27.32 -15.90 -18.18
CA ALA A 15 -27.59 -14.46 -18.26
C ALA A 15 -27.74 -13.83 -16.86
N ASP A 16 -28.45 -14.51 -15.95
CA ASP A 16 -28.62 -14.07 -14.57
C ASP A 16 -27.30 -14.09 -13.79
N GLY A 17 -26.57 -15.22 -13.85
CA GLY A 17 -25.26 -15.35 -13.20
C GLY A 17 -24.22 -14.34 -13.72
N TYR A 18 -24.24 -14.05 -15.03
CA TYR A 18 -23.37 -13.04 -15.63
C TYR A 18 -23.75 -11.62 -15.19
N ALA A 19 -25.05 -11.28 -15.19
CA ALA A 19 -25.52 -9.98 -14.74
C ALA A 19 -25.16 -9.73 -13.27
N HIS A 20 -25.38 -10.73 -12.42
CA HIS A 20 -25.03 -10.69 -11.00
C HIS A 20 -23.52 -10.61 -10.78
N GLY A 21 -22.75 -11.49 -11.44
CA GLY A 21 -21.29 -11.50 -11.35
C GLY A 21 -20.64 -10.20 -11.82
N ARG A 22 -21.21 -9.54 -12.84
CA ARG A 22 -20.75 -8.23 -13.30
C ARG A 22 -20.93 -7.14 -12.25
N ILE A 23 -22.07 -7.11 -11.56
CA ILE A 23 -22.34 -6.12 -10.50
C ILE A 23 -21.43 -6.37 -9.30
N HIS A 24 -21.34 -7.63 -8.85
CA HIS A 24 -20.49 -7.99 -7.70
C HIS A 24 -19.01 -7.76 -7.98
N GLY A 25 -18.52 -8.16 -9.15
CA GLY A 25 -17.13 -7.91 -9.54
C GLY A 25 -16.79 -6.42 -9.58
N LEU A 26 -17.73 -5.56 -9.97
CA LEU A 26 -17.53 -4.10 -9.97
C LEU A 26 -17.49 -3.53 -8.55
N ILE A 27 -18.36 -3.99 -7.65
CA ILE A 27 -18.39 -3.54 -6.25
C ILE A 27 -17.14 -4.01 -5.52
N GLU A 28 -16.82 -5.30 -5.61
CA GLU A 28 -15.66 -5.91 -4.96
C GLU A 28 -14.35 -5.33 -5.49
N GLY A 29 -14.23 -5.15 -6.82
CA GLY A 29 -13.06 -4.53 -7.43
C GLY A 29 -12.84 -3.09 -6.95
N ARG A 30 -13.91 -2.31 -6.76
CA ARG A 30 -13.80 -0.95 -6.20
C ARG A 30 -13.39 -0.96 -4.73
N ALA A 31 -13.94 -1.89 -3.94
CA ALA A 31 -13.58 -2.03 -2.53
C ALA A 31 -12.10 -2.42 -2.38
N ALA A 32 -11.67 -3.46 -3.10
CA ALA A 32 -10.27 -3.92 -3.10
C ALA A 32 -9.30 -2.82 -3.60
N GLY A 33 -9.68 -2.09 -4.65
CA GLY A 33 -8.89 -0.98 -5.18
C GLY A 33 -8.73 0.16 -4.16
N LYS A 34 -9.79 0.50 -3.41
CA LYS A 34 -9.73 1.51 -2.34
C LYS A 34 -8.79 1.07 -1.23
N GLU A 35 -8.89 -0.18 -0.77
CA GLU A 35 -8.04 -0.72 0.30
C GLU A 35 -6.57 -0.72 -0.10
N LYS A 36 -6.25 -1.29 -1.27
CA LYS A 36 -4.86 -1.33 -1.76
C LYS A 36 -4.30 0.02 -2.13
N GLY A 37 -5.14 0.92 -2.65
CA GLY A 37 -4.77 2.31 -2.86
C GLY A 37 -4.39 3.03 -1.58
N LEU A 38 -5.10 2.78 -0.47
CA LEU A 38 -4.79 3.40 0.82
C LEU A 38 -3.48 2.86 1.41
N GLU A 39 -3.28 1.53 1.41
CA GLU A 39 -2.03 0.88 1.85
C GLU A 39 -0.82 1.46 1.14
N LEU A 40 -0.96 1.65 -0.17
CA LEU A 40 0.04 2.24 -1.04
C LEU A 40 0.33 3.72 -0.72
N TRP A 41 -0.74 4.52 -0.58
CA TRP A 41 -0.60 5.95 -0.30
C TRP A 41 -0.07 6.25 1.10
N GLU A 42 -0.35 5.37 2.08
CA GLU A 42 0.24 5.46 3.42
C GLU A 42 1.77 5.39 3.34
N GLU A 43 2.31 4.45 2.57
CA GLU A 43 3.74 4.30 2.36
C GLU A 43 4.36 5.52 1.65
N VAL A 44 3.74 5.99 0.56
CA VAL A 44 4.22 7.18 -0.18
C VAL A 44 4.16 8.43 0.70
N GLY A 45 3.07 8.60 1.46
CA GLY A 45 2.86 9.70 2.39
C GLY A 45 3.90 9.72 3.51
N TYR A 46 4.23 8.56 4.08
CA TYR A 46 5.32 8.43 5.05
C TYR A 46 6.65 8.91 4.46
N TYR A 47 7.02 8.45 3.26
CA TYR A 47 8.28 8.84 2.64
C TYR A 47 8.35 10.35 2.37
N ARG A 48 7.23 10.95 1.97
CA ARG A 48 7.14 12.39 1.76
C ARG A 48 7.33 13.16 3.07
N GLY A 49 6.65 12.74 4.13
CA GLY A 49 6.79 13.32 5.47
C GLY A 49 8.23 13.22 5.99
N PHE A 50 8.84 12.05 5.85
CA PHE A 50 10.23 11.81 6.23
C PHE A 50 11.20 12.74 5.48
N ALA A 51 11.05 12.85 4.16
CA ALA A 51 11.88 13.75 3.35
C ALA A 51 11.71 15.22 3.74
N LEU A 52 10.48 15.68 3.99
CA LEU A 52 10.20 17.05 4.42
C LEU A 52 10.79 17.36 5.80
N PHE A 53 10.70 16.42 6.74
CA PHE A 53 11.32 16.56 8.06
C PHE A 53 12.83 16.78 7.92
N TRP A 54 13.53 15.88 7.22
CA TRP A 54 14.98 16.00 7.04
C TRP A 54 15.39 17.20 6.18
N LYS A 55 14.53 17.64 5.26
CA LYS A 55 14.74 18.88 4.52
C LYS A 55 14.78 20.09 5.46
N SER A 56 13.90 20.13 6.47
CA SER A 56 13.88 21.21 7.46
C SER A 56 15.13 21.18 8.36
N VAL A 57 15.61 20.00 8.73
CA VAL A 57 16.82 19.81 9.54
C VAL A 57 18.07 20.25 8.76
N HIS A 58 18.16 19.92 7.48
CA HIS A 58 19.29 20.27 6.61
C HIS A 58 19.08 21.59 5.85
N ALA A 59 18.17 22.47 6.28
CA ALA A 59 17.87 23.72 5.58
C ALA A 59 19.09 24.66 5.45
N ASN A 60 20.02 24.60 6.41
CA ASN A 60 21.22 25.44 6.44
C ASN A 60 22.40 24.91 5.60
N ASP A 61 22.32 23.67 5.10
CA ASP A 61 23.36 23.08 4.23
C ASP A 61 22.73 22.46 2.96
N PRO A 62 22.33 23.30 1.99
CA PRO A 62 21.71 22.85 0.75
C PRO A 62 22.71 22.17 -0.21
N SER A 63 24.01 22.35 0.00
CA SER A 63 25.07 21.68 -0.78
C SER A 63 25.36 20.25 -0.32
N SER A 64 24.78 19.83 0.81
CA SER A 64 24.99 18.50 1.35
C SER A 64 24.55 17.40 0.38
N ARG A 65 25.32 16.31 0.33
CA ARG A 65 24.93 15.07 -0.33
C ARG A 65 23.56 14.58 0.14
N VAL A 66 23.23 14.79 1.41
CA VAL A 66 21.93 14.43 2.00
C VAL A 66 20.81 15.24 1.35
N TYR A 67 21.01 16.55 1.13
CA TYR A 67 20.03 17.42 0.48
C TYR A 67 19.73 16.98 -0.96
N HIS A 68 20.75 16.51 -1.69
CA HIS A 68 20.56 15.94 -3.03
C HIS A 68 19.71 14.65 -2.99
N HIS A 69 19.92 13.78 -2.02
CA HIS A 69 19.08 12.58 -1.84
C HIS A 69 17.64 12.92 -1.45
N ILE A 70 17.45 13.95 -0.61
CA ILE A 70 16.11 14.47 -0.22
C ILE A 70 15.36 14.98 -1.45
N THR A 71 16.00 15.81 -2.28
CA THR A 71 15.37 16.33 -3.50
C THR A 71 15.10 15.22 -4.52
N SER A 72 16.00 14.24 -4.63
CA SER A 72 15.81 13.06 -5.48
C SER A 72 14.60 12.22 -5.06
N ILE A 73 14.38 11.95 -3.77
CA ILE A 73 13.16 11.22 -3.37
C ILE A 73 11.90 12.07 -3.56
N MET A 74 11.93 13.37 -3.28
CA MET A 74 10.77 14.25 -3.48
C MET A 74 10.33 14.28 -4.95
N THR A 75 11.26 14.43 -5.88
CA THR A 75 10.95 14.40 -7.32
C THR A 75 10.35 13.07 -7.79
N ALA A 76 10.75 11.94 -7.19
CA ALA A 76 10.13 10.65 -7.48
C ALA A 76 8.70 10.56 -6.94
N ILE A 77 8.42 11.17 -5.79
CA ILE A 77 7.09 11.20 -5.19
C ILE A 77 6.16 12.12 -5.99
N ASP A 78 6.65 13.25 -6.47
CA ASP A 78 5.86 14.21 -7.26
C ASP A 78 5.44 13.64 -8.63
N GLN A 79 6.11 12.60 -9.12
CA GLN A 79 5.71 11.85 -10.32
C GLN A 79 4.51 10.91 -10.08
N PHE A 80 4.12 10.68 -8.83
CA PHE A 80 3.06 9.74 -8.48
C PHE A 80 1.67 10.34 -8.81
N PRO A 81 0.80 9.61 -9.55
CA PRO A 81 -0.46 10.16 -10.01
C PRO A 81 -1.44 10.40 -8.85
N LEU A 82 -1.91 11.65 -8.72
CA LEU A 82 -2.90 12.04 -7.71
C LEU A 82 -4.35 11.75 -8.14
N VAL A 83 -4.58 11.57 -9.44
CA VAL A 83 -5.89 11.33 -10.01
C VAL A 83 -5.88 9.98 -10.70
N ASN A 84 -6.84 9.12 -10.35
CA ASN A 84 -7.05 7.86 -11.05
C ASN A 84 -7.51 8.18 -12.49
N PRO A 85 -6.74 7.83 -13.54
CA PRO A 85 -7.19 8.02 -14.91
C PRO A 85 -8.52 7.29 -15.10
N LYS A 86 -9.52 8.01 -15.62
CA LYS A 86 -10.84 7.42 -15.85
C LYS A 86 -10.69 6.35 -16.93
N PRO A 87 -11.27 5.15 -16.74
CA PRO A 87 -11.44 4.24 -17.86
C PRO A 87 -12.28 4.99 -18.90
N GLN A 88 -11.74 5.20 -20.09
CA GLN A 88 -12.59 5.60 -21.21
C GLN A 88 -13.63 4.49 -21.40
N PRO A 89 -14.91 4.83 -21.63
CA PRO A 89 -15.92 3.81 -21.87
C PRO A 89 -15.46 2.98 -23.05
N ALA A 90 -15.26 1.68 -22.83
CA ALA A 90 -14.83 0.73 -23.83
C ALA A 90 -15.83 0.78 -25.00
N THR A 91 -15.47 1.49 -26.06
CA THR A 91 -16.06 1.25 -27.37
C THR A 91 -15.63 -0.16 -27.74
N GLU A 92 -16.58 -1.04 -28.07
CA GLU A 92 -16.40 -2.47 -28.33
C GLU A 92 -15.55 -2.80 -29.57
N THR A 93 -14.72 -1.86 -30.03
CA THR A 93 -13.77 -2.04 -31.13
C THR A 93 -12.39 -2.04 -30.52
N GLU A 94 -11.82 -3.25 -30.42
CA GLU A 94 -10.40 -3.59 -30.35
C GLU A 94 -9.48 -2.38 -30.05
N SER A 95 -9.15 -2.20 -28.77
CA SER A 95 -8.31 -1.09 -28.32
C SER A 95 -6.84 -1.37 -28.62
N GLU A 96 -6.45 -1.20 -29.89
CA GLU A 96 -5.08 -0.85 -30.27
C GLU A 96 -4.79 0.56 -29.78
N GLY A 97 -4.43 0.66 -28.52
CA GLY A 97 -4.12 1.91 -27.84
C GLY A 97 -3.45 1.56 -26.53
N ALA A 98 -2.18 1.21 -26.60
CA ALA A 98 -1.30 1.12 -25.45
C ALA A 98 -1.13 2.53 -24.87
N ASP A 99 -2.19 3.06 -24.25
CA ASP A 99 -2.13 4.18 -23.35
C ASP A 99 -0.98 3.89 -22.39
N GLU A 100 -0.05 4.84 -22.29
CA GLU A 100 1.14 4.76 -21.44
C GLU A 100 0.74 4.25 -20.04
N GLN A 101 0.84 2.93 -19.85
CA GLN A 101 0.35 2.28 -18.65
C GLN A 101 1.35 2.64 -17.56
N LEU A 102 1.10 3.76 -16.89
CA LEU A 102 1.91 4.29 -15.81
C LEU A 102 2.09 3.16 -14.79
N ASP A 103 3.30 2.60 -14.76
CA ASP A 103 3.60 1.43 -13.93
C ASP A 103 3.82 1.91 -12.50
N VAL A 104 2.71 1.98 -11.76
CA VAL A 104 2.67 2.36 -10.35
C VAL A 104 3.65 1.53 -9.52
N SER A 105 3.83 0.25 -9.86
CA SER A 105 4.74 -0.67 -9.15
C SER A 105 6.21 -0.29 -9.35
N LYS A 106 6.58 0.12 -10.58
CA LYS A 106 7.93 0.63 -10.87
C LYS A 106 8.20 1.94 -10.12
N LEU A 107 7.24 2.87 -10.12
CA LEU A 107 7.37 4.14 -9.39
C LEU A 107 7.57 3.89 -7.89
N LEU A 108 6.83 2.96 -7.29
CA LEU A 108 7.03 2.60 -5.89
C LEU A 108 8.40 2.02 -5.59
N THR A 109 8.84 1.09 -6.42
CA THR A 109 10.16 0.46 -6.26
C THR A 109 11.26 1.50 -6.36
N GLN A 110 11.10 2.48 -7.26
CA GLN A 110 11.98 3.64 -7.37
C GLN A 110 11.95 4.49 -6.08
N ILE A 111 10.78 4.83 -5.54
CA ILE A 111 10.67 5.62 -4.30
C ILE A 111 11.32 4.87 -3.13
N ARG A 112 11.03 3.58 -2.94
CA ARG A 112 11.60 2.72 -1.88
C ARG A 112 13.13 2.66 -1.96
N SER A 113 13.68 2.51 -3.16
CA SER A 113 15.13 2.47 -3.36
C SER A 113 15.80 3.80 -3.00
N ARG A 114 15.23 4.95 -3.43
CA ARG A 114 15.72 6.29 -3.09
C ARG A 114 15.61 6.57 -1.59
N HIS A 115 14.52 6.15 -0.96
CA HIS A 115 14.36 6.23 0.50
C HIS A 115 15.44 5.45 1.24
N LYS A 116 15.73 4.22 0.81
CA LYS A 116 16.80 3.42 1.42
C LYS A 116 18.17 4.11 1.32
N VAL A 117 18.47 4.72 0.16
CA VAL A 117 19.70 5.50 -0.03
C VAL A 117 19.75 6.71 0.90
N LEU A 118 18.64 7.44 1.06
CA LEU A 118 18.52 8.55 1.99
C LEU A 118 18.78 8.10 3.44
N CYS A 119 18.17 7.00 3.89
CA CYS A 119 18.41 6.43 5.22
C CYS A 119 19.88 6.08 5.44
N SER A 120 20.54 5.48 4.44
CA SER A 120 21.98 5.20 4.50
C SER A 120 22.83 6.48 4.59
N ALA A 121 22.44 7.55 3.90
CA ALA A 121 23.14 8.84 3.97
C ALA A 121 22.95 9.54 5.34
N LEU A 122 21.81 9.33 6.00
CA LEU A 122 21.48 9.87 7.32
C LEU A 122 22.02 9.00 8.47
N GLY A 123 22.48 7.79 8.21
CA GLY A 123 22.90 6.83 9.25
C GLY A 123 21.74 6.26 10.07
N VAL A 124 20.50 6.39 9.59
CA VAL A 124 19.29 5.90 10.26
C VAL A 124 18.88 4.55 9.63
N PRO A 125 18.52 3.53 10.41
CA PRO A 125 18.02 2.28 9.84
C PRO A 125 16.73 2.55 9.06
N ALA A 126 16.61 1.99 7.86
CA ALA A 126 15.38 2.12 7.07
C ALA A 126 14.25 1.31 7.74
N PRO A 127 13.20 1.97 8.24
CA PRO A 127 12.09 1.26 8.87
C PRO A 127 11.32 0.45 7.82
N ARG A 128 10.87 -0.75 8.22
CA ARG A 128 9.92 -1.52 7.43
C ARG A 128 8.53 -0.99 7.73
N LEU A 129 7.92 -0.32 6.77
CA LEU A 129 6.54 0.12 6.88
C LEU A 129 5.65 -1.12 6.79
N ARG A 130 4.84 -1.34 7.82
CA ARG A 130 3.67 -2.20 7.73
C ARG A 130 2.49 -1.28 7.59
N ALA A 131 1.58 -1.63 6.69
CA ALA A 131 0.26 -1.00 6.62
C ALA A 131 -0.34 -0.98 8.03
N LEU A 132 -0.84 0.18 8.47
CA LEU A 132 -1.64 0.22 9.67
C LEU A 132 -2.84 -0.69 9.42
N ALA A 133 -3.09 -1.66 10.32
CA ALA A 133 -4.34 -2.41 10.26
C ALA A 133 -5.46 -1.37 10.35
N THR A 134 -6.23 -1.20 9.27
CA THR A 134 -7.39 -0.31 9.26
C THR A 134 -8.31 -0.74 10.38
N GLY A 135 -8.34 0.02 11.47
CA GLY A 135 -9.34 -0.16 12.52
C GLY A 135 -10.73 -0.03 11.90
N GLU A 136 -11.63 -0.93 12.28
CA GLU A 136 -13.03 -0.92 11.88
C GLU A 136 -13.64 0.46 12.13
N TYR A 137 -14.07 1.14 11.06
CA TYR A 137 -15.04 2.22 11.17
C TYR A 137 -16.40 1.63 10.83
N THR A 138 -17.18 1.30 11.87
CA THR A 138 -18.58 0.92 11.74
C THR A 138 -19.41 2.16 11.43
N LEU A 139 -19.88 2.27 10.19
CA LEU A 139 -21.11 3.00 9.92
C LEU A 139 -22.24 2.03 10.28
N ALA A 140 -23.08 2.44 11.22
CA ALA A 140 -24.31 1.73 11.56
C ALA A 140 -25.10 1.53 10.26
N ASP A 141 -25.28 0.27 9.88
CA ASP A 141 -26.53 -0.36 9.46
C ASP A 141 -26.16 -1.74 8.90
N GLY A 142 -26.63 -2.78 9.61
CA GLY A 142 -25.99 -4.08 9.67
C GLY A 142 -26.01 -4.92 8.39
N GLU A 143 -24.82 -5.33 7.96
CA GLU A 143 -24.54 -6.71 7.54
C GLU A 143 -23.02 -6.97 7.70
N LEU A 144 -22.65 -7.97 8.51
CA LEU A 144 -21.26 -8.29 8.85
C LEU A 144 -20.64 -9.23 7.81
N VAL A 145 -19.65 -8.76 7.07
CA VAL A 145 -18.73 -9.63 6.30
C VAL A 145 -17.43 -9.76 7.10
N ASN A 146 -17.23 -10.93 7.71
CA ASN A 146 -16.00 -11.26 8.43
C ASN A 146 -14.88 -11.50 7.42
N LEU A 147 -14.05 -10.49 7.18
CA LEU A 147 -12.80 -10.66 6.42
C LEU A 147 -11.67 -10.92 7.41
N GLN A 148 -11.44 -12.21 7.72
CA GLN A 148 -10.27 -12.64 8.47
C GLN A 148 -9.00 -12.23 7.71
N THR A 149 -8.37 -11.14 8.15
CA THR A 149 -7.01 -10.81 7.71
C THR A 149 -6.04 -11.67 8.51
N SER A 150 -5.23 -12.46 7.81
CA SER A 150 -4.21 -13.32 8.40
C SER A 150 -3.05 -12.48 8.93
N SER A 151 -3.19 -12.00 10.17
CA SER A 151 -2.11 -11.41 10.94
C SER A 151 -1.01 -12.46 11.15
N THR A 152 0.04 -12.39 10.35
CA THR A 152 1.26 -13.16 10.60
C THR A 152 1.94 -12.62 11.86
N LYS A 153 1.89 -13.45 12.90
CA LYS A 153 2.45 -13.24 14.24
C LYS A 153 3.95 -12.88 14.18
N GLY A 154 4.26 -11.58 14.04
CA GLY A 154 5.61 -11.07 14.14
C GLY A 154 6.07 -11.09 15.59
N LYS A 155 6.97 -12.01 15.95
CA LYS A 155 7.61 -12.06 17.27
C LYS A 155 8.34 -10.73 17.53
N ALA A 156 7.89 -9.96 18.51
CA ALA A 156 8.60 -8.78 18.98
C ALA A 156 9.85 -9.23 19.74
N SER A 157 11.03 -9.06 19.15
CA SER A 157 12.30 -9.12 19.86
C SER A 157 12.69 -7.69 20.22
N VAL A 158 12.17 -7.21 21.35
CA VAL A 158 12.54 -5.93 21.94
C VAL A 158 13.56 -6.26 23.05
N TRP A 159 14.83 -6.29 22.66
CA TRP A 159 16.04 -6.23 23.49
C TRP A 159 16.18 -7.22 24.66
N LYS A 160 17.20 -8.08 24.61
CA LYS A 160 17.71 -8.74 25.82
C LYS A 160 18.62 -7.74 26.54
N ILE A 161 18.18 -7.27 27.69
CA ILE A 161 19.03 -6.53 28.64
C ILE A 161 19.83 -7.59 29.39
N ASP A 162 21.15 -7.61 29.19
CA ASP A 162 22.02 -8.45 30.00
C ASP A 162 22.02 -7.90 31.43
N ASN A 163 21.50 -8.68 32.37
CA ASN A 163 21.40 -8.31 33.77
C ASN A 163 22.76 -8.53 34.44
N GLU A 164 23.72 -7.63 34.19
CA GLU A 164 25.06 -7.64 34.78
C GLU A 164 25.06 -7.07 36.21
N ASN A 165 24.19 -7.59 37.09
CA ASN A 165 24.25 -7.27 38.52
C ASN A 165 23.92 -8.44 39.45
N ALA A 166 24.02 -9.68 38.96
CA ALA A 166 23.83 -10.88 39.78
C ALA A 166 25.05 -11.27 40.64
N ASN A 167 26.12 -10.48 40.65
CA ASN A 167 27.32 -10.83 41.41
C ASN A 167 28.02 -9.61 42.02
N ARG A 168 27.38 -8.99 43.02
CA ARG A 168 28.10 -8.19 44.03
C ARG A 168 28.08 -8.97 45.34
N PRO A 169 29.24 -9.35 45.91
CA PRO A 169 29.25 -9.86 47.27
C PRO A 169 28.83 -8.73 48.23
N ALA A 170 27.94 -9.07 49.16
CA ALA A 170 27.52 -8.17 50.22
C ALA A 170 28.75 -7.75 51.04
N LEU A 171 29.04 -6.45 51.06
CA LEU A 171 29.88 -5.86 52.09
C LEU A 171 29.01 -5.70 53.33
N GLU A 172 29.16 -6.61 54.30
CA GLU A 172 28.84 -6.30 55.69
C GLU A 172 30.11 -5.78 56.39
N LEU A 173 29.95 -4.57 56.95
CA LEU A 173 30.63 -3.94 58.09
C LEU A 173 32.14 -4.17 58.31
#